data_AF-W1PMQ9-F1
#
_entry.id   AF-W1PMQ9-F1
#
_cell.length_a   1.000
_cell.length_b   1.000
_cell.length_c   1.000
_cell.angle_alpha   90.00
_cell.angle_beta   90.00
_cell.angle_gamma   90.00
#
_symmetry.space_group_name_H-M   'P 1'
#
loop_
_entity.id
_entity.type
_entity.pdbx_description
1 polymer ?
#
loop_
_entity_poly.entity_id
_entity_poly.type
_entity_poly.pdbx_seq_one_letter_code
_entity_poly.pdbx_strand_id
1 'polypeptide(L)'
;MVAADAASSSSSPSFSSLPLPSPRTPPSYPDLYGRYRKQAELQNLDREITYLQEELRSLESLPPASICCKEVDDFVGINPDPMIPINHKVRRSYRIWKIFR
;
A
#
# COMPACT_ATOMS: atom_id res chain seq x y z
N MET A 1 33.45 -78.34 40.36
CA MET A 1 32.90 -76.96 40.35
C MET A 1 33.70 -76.16 39.32
N VAL A 2 33.02 -75.67 38.27
CA VAL A 2 33.24 -74.40 37.50
C VAL A 2 34.68 -74.13 37.03
N ALA A 3 35.06 -74.34 35.76
CA ALA A 3 34.84 -73.54 34.53
C ALA A 3 35.74 -72.28 34.39
N ALA A 4 36.31 -72.14 33.17
CA ALA A 4 36.82 -71.00 32.35
C ALA A 4 36.93 -69.57 32.96
N ASP A 5 37.68 -68.58 32.44
CA ASP A 5 37.97 -68.22 31.04
C ASP A 5 39.01 -67.06 30.96
N ALA A 6 39.53 -66.87 29.74
CA ALA A 6 40.00 -65.70 29.01
C ALA A 6 40.66 -64.45 29.68
N ALA A 7 41.85 -64.18 29.15
CA ALA A 7 42.41 -62.89 28.71
C ALA A 7 41.52 -61.64 28.85
N SER A 8 42.05 -60.64 29.57
CA SER A 8 41.56 -59.26 29.51
C SER A 8 42.56 -58.39 28.76
N SER A 9 42.22 -58.07 27.51
CA SER A 9 42.86 -57.05 26.70
C SER A 9 42.38 -55.66 27.13
N SER A 10 43.33 -54.76 27.35
CA SER A 10 43.11 -53.35 27.59
C SER A 10 42.57 -52.64 26.34
N SER A 11 41.44 -51.96 26.45
CA SER A 11 41.06 -50.92 25.49
C SER A 11 40.42 -49.72 26.20
N SER A 12 41.10 -48.59 26.11
CA SER A 12 40.68 -47.29 26.61
C SER A 12 39.47 -46.77 25.81
N PRO A 13 38.47 -46.12 26.42
CA PRO A 13 37.33 -45.59 25.68
C PRO A 13 37.74 -44.28 24.99
N SER A 14 37.66 -44.27 23.66
CA SER A 14 37.72 -43.07 22.84
C SER A 14 36.47 -42.22 23.10
N PHE A 15 36.67 -41.02 23.64
CA PHE A 15 35.62 -40.00 23.72
C PHE A 15 35.31 -39.50 22.30
N SER A 16 34.25 -40.04 21.71
CA SER A 16 33.70 -39.60 20.43
C SER A 16 33.25 -38.15 20.54
N SER A 17 33.84 -37.28 19.72
CA SER A 17 33.44 -35.88 19.53
C SER A 17 32.00 -35.79 19.00
N LEU A 18 31.03 -35.61 19.90
CA LEU A 18 29.65 -35.32 19.51
C LEU A 18 29.49 -33.84 19.16
N PRO A 19 28.73 -33.49 18.09
CA PRO A 19 28.47 -32.10 17.74
C PRO A 19 27.64 -31.41 18.84
N LEU A 20 28.04 -30.20 19.23
CA LEU A 20 27.26 -29.41 20.20
C LEU A 20 25.87 -29.11 19.61
N PRO A 21 24.80 -29.24 20.41
CA PRO A 21 23.45 -28.93 19.95
C PRO A 21 23.35 -27.43 19.62
N SER A 22 22.90 -27.13 18.39
CA SER A 22 22.59 -25.77 17.96
C SER A 22 21.52 -25.16 18.88
N PRO A 23 21.57 -23.83 19.17
CA PRO A 23 20.55 -23.18 19.96
C PRO A 23 19.18 -23.39 19.30
N ARG A 24 18.24 -23.98 20.05
CA ARG A 24 16.85 -24.10 19.60
C ARG A 24 16.30 -22.70 19.39
N THR A 25 15.73 -22.44 18.21
CA THR A 25 14.84 -21.30 18.01
C THR A 25 13.74 -21.37 19.06
N PRO A 26 13.34 -20.23 19.67
CA PRO A 26 12.21 -20.23 20.58
C PRO A 26 10.99 -20.82 19.86
N PRO A 27 10.16 -21.61 20.55
CA PRO A 27 8.94 -22.16 19.95
C PRO A 27 8.18 -21.04 19.26
N SER A 28 7.70 -21.28 18.04
CA SER A 28 6.79 -20.37 17.36
C SER A 28 5.60 -20.14 18.29
N TYR A 29 5.55 -18.98 18.94
CA TYR A 29 4.49 -18.67 19.87
C TYR A 29 3.20 -18.61 19.06
N PRO A 30 2.12 -19.29 19.50
CA PRO A 30 0.83 -19.15 18.84
C PRO A 30 0.47 -17.66 18.83
N ASP A 31 0.02 -17.12 17.69
CA ASP A 31 -0.46 -15.74 17.63
C ASP A 31 -1.75 -15.65 18.46
N LEU A 32 -1.59 -15.40 19.76
CA LEU A 32 -2.67 -15.36 20.74
C LEU A 32 -3.71 -14.27 20.40
N TYR A 33 -3.31 -13.27 19.61
CA TYR A 33 -4.16 -12.17 19.17
C TYR A 33 -4.45 -12.18 17.67
N GLY A 34 -4.06 -13.22 16.94
CA GLY A 34 -4.22 -13.29 15.49
C GLY A 34 -5.67 -13.16 15.05
N ARG A 35 -6.59 -13.75 15.84
CA ARG A 35 -8.04 -13.61 15.60
C ARG A 35 -8.53 -12.16 15.75
N TYR A 36 -8.08 -11.44 16.78
CA TYR A 36 -8.46 -10.03 16.98
C TYR A 36 -7.89 -9.13 15.89
N ARG A 37 -6.64 -9.36 15.48
CA ARG A 37 -6.03 -8.63 14.36
C ARG A 37 -6.79 -8.84 13.07
N LYS A 38 -7.15 -10.10 12.77
CA LYS A 38 -7.96 -10.43 11.60
C LYS A 38 -9.36 -9.85 11.66
N GLN A 39 -9.99 -9.85 12.83
CA GLN A 39 -11.29 -9.21 13.02
C GLN A 39 -11.22 -7.69 12.81
N ALA A 40 -10.16 -7.04 13.29
CA ALA A 40 -9.95 -5.61 13.09
C ALA A 40 -9.69 -5.26 11.61
N GLU A 41 -8.93 -6.11 10.90
CA GLU A 41 -8.70 -6.00 9.46
C GLU A 41 -10.02 -6.11 8.68
N LEU A 42 -10.87 -7.09 9.02
CA LEU A 42 -12.21 -7.23 8.43
C LEU A 42 -13.09 -6.00 8.71
N GLN A 43 -13.14 -5.52 9.95
CA GLN A 43 -13.90 -4.32 10.29
C GLN A 43 -13.40 -3.08 9.55
N ASN A 44 -12.10 -2.96 9.30
CA ASN A 44 -11.56 -1.86 8.52
C ASN A 44 -12.00 -1.95 7.05
N LEU A 45 -11.93 -3.15 6.47
CA LEU A 45 -12.39 -3.40 5.11
C LEU A 45 -13.90 -3.15 4.95
N ASP A 46 -14.72 -3.59 5.91
CA ASP A 46 -16.18 -3.35 5.87
C ASP A 46 -16.50 -1.85 5.86
N ARG A 47 -15.75 -1.05 6.63
CA ARG A 47 -15.89 0.41 6.63
C ARG A 47 -15.45 0.99 5.30
N GLU A 48 -14.31 0.57 4.77
CA GLU A 48 -13.79 1.03 3.49
C GLU A 48 -14.76 0.71 2.34
N ILE A 49 -15.33 -0.50 2.32
CA ILE A 49 -16.38 -0.89 1.37
C ILE A 49 -17.57 0.06 1.47
N THR A 50 -18.02 0.36 2.69
CA THR A 50 -19.15 1.27 2.92
C THR A 50 -18.82 2.68 2.40
N TYR A 51 -17.65 3.22 2.75
CA TYR A 51 -17.20 4.54 2.29
C TYR A 51 -17.11 4.63 0.77
N LEU A 52 -16.51 3.64 0.11
CA LEU A 52 -16.37 3.64 -1.35
C LEU A 52 -17.72 3.50 -2.05
N GLN A 53 -18.66 2.73 -1.50
CA GLN A 53 -20.02 2.62 -2.05
C GLN A 53 -20.80 3.94 -1.92
N GLU A 54 -20.65 4.63 -0.80
CA GLU A 54 -21.25 5.96 -0.58
C GLU A 54 -20.61 7.01 -1.51
N GLU A 55 -19.29 7.00 -1.67
CA GLU A 55 -18.56 7.87 -2.59
C GLU A 55 -19.03 7.66 -4.03
N LEU A 56 -19.08 6.41 -4.51
CA LEU A 56 -19.60 6.09 -5.85
C LEU A 56 -21.01 6.62 -6.08
N ARG A 57 -21.92 6.38 -5.13
CA ARG A 57 -23.30 6.90 -5.21
C ARG A 57 -23.34 8.42 -5.29
N SER A 58 -22.45 9.12 -4.58
CA SER A 58 -22.37 10.58 -4.65
C SER A 58 -21.85 11.06 -6.01
N LEU A 59 -20.85 10.38 -6.57
CA LEU A 59 -20.22 10.72 -7.85
C LEU A 59 -21.15 10.50 -9.05
N GLU A 60 -22.05 9.51 -9.00
CA GLU A 60 -23.05 9.26 -10.05
C GLU A 60 -23.95 10.47 -10.33
N SER A 61 -24.15 11.33 -9.32
CA SER A 61 -24.99 12.53 -9.44
C SER A 61 -24.25 13.77 -9.93
N LEU A 62 -22.91 13.73 -10.01
CA LEU A 62 -22.10 14.90 -10.33
C LEU A 62 -22.04 15.15 -11.84
N PRO A 63 -22.09 16.43 -12.28
CA PRO A 63 -21.89 16.77 -13.67
C PRO A 63 -20.42 16.57 -14.10
N PRO A 64 -20.15 16.41 -15.41
CA PRO A 64 -18.80 16.39 -15.94
C PRO A 64 -17.99 17.62 -15.51
N ALA A 65 -16.70 17.43 -15.24
CA ALA A 65 -15.81 18.50 -14.81
C ALA A 65 -15.76 19.69 -15.79
N SER A 66 -15.97 19.45 -17.09
CA SER A 66 -16.04 20.52 -18.10
C SER A 66 -17.18 21.51 -17.84
N ILE A 67 -18.31 21.04 -17.31
CA ILE A 67 -19.46 21.90 -16.96
C ILE A 67 -19.10 22.74 -15.74
N CYS A 68 -18.62 22.11 -14.67
CA CYS A 68 -18.21 22.80 -13.44
C CYS A 68 -17.15 23.88 -13.73
N CYS A 69 -16.13 23.55 -14.53
CA CYS A 69 -15.08 24.50 -14.87
C CYS A 69 -15.62 25.69 -15.67
N LYS A 70 -16.58 25.45 -16.56
CA LYS A 70 -17.21 26.52 -17.36
C LYS A 70 -18.06 27.45 -16.47
N GLU A 71 -18.83 26.90 -15.55
CA GLU A 71 -19.63 27.70 -14.62
C GLU A 71 -18.76 28.63 -13.78
N VAL A 72 -17.60 28.15 -13.32
CA VAL A 72 -16.62 28.96 -12.59
C VAL A 72 -16.00 30.04 -13.49
N ASP A 73 -15.59 29.68 -14.71
CA ASP A 73 -15.02 30.64 -15.69
C ASP A 73 -16.03 31.75 -16.03
N ASP A 74 -17.28 31.38 -16.31
CA ASP A 74 -18.37 32.30 -16.61
C ASP A 74 -18.63 33.23 -15.40
N PHE A 75 -18.66 32.68 -14.18
CA PHE A 75 -18.86 33.47 -12.96
C PHE A 75 -17.74 34.50 -12.73
N VAL A 76 -16.48 34.07 -12.85
CA VAL A 76 -15.31 34.95 -12.70
C VAL A 76 -15.26 35.98 -13.82
N GLY A 77 -15.64 35.60 -15.04
CA GLY A 77 -15.72 36.51 -16.18
C GLY A 77 -16.76 37.62 -16.00
N ILE A 78 -17.92 37.31 -15.41
CA ILE A 78 -18.97 38.28 -15.11
C ILE A 78 -18.58 39.19 -13.92
N ASN A 79 -17.83 38.65 -12.96
CA ASN A 79 -17.46 39.34 -11.72
C ASN A 79 -15.92 39.52 -11.65
N PRO A 80 -15.35 40.44 -12.43
CA PRO A 80 -13.91 40.65 -12.43
C PRO A 80 -13.43 41.22 -11.09
N ASP A 81 -12.35 40.64 -10.56
CA ASP A 81 -11.69 41.14 -9.34
C ASP A 81 -11.10 42.54 -9.59
N PRO A 82 -11.44 43.56 -8.78
CA PRO A 82 -10.90 44.92 -8.93
C PRO A 82 -9.37 45.00 -8.80
N MET A 83 -8.72 44.02 -8.17
CA MET A 83 -7.27 43.99 -8.03
C MET A 83 -6.55 43.33 -9.22
N ILE A 84 -7.28 42.69 -10.13
CA ILE A 84 -6.69 41.99 -11.27
C ILE A 84 -6.88 42.84 -12.55
N PRO A 85 -5.78 43.34 -13.16
CA PRO A 85 -5.89 44.13 -14.37
C PRO A 85 -6.37 43.28 -15.54
N ILE A 86 -7.54 43.63 -16.09
CA ILE A 86 -8.18 42.95 -17.22
C ILE A 86 -7.38 43.24 -18.49
N ASN A 87 -6.38 42.41 -18.77
CA ASN A 87 -5.64 42.47 -20.02
C ASN A 87 -6.47 41.79 -21.12
N HIS A 88 -7.29 42.56 -21.85
CA HIS A 88 -7.94 42.07 -23.07
C HIS A 88 -6.84 41.79 -24.12
N LYS A 89 -6.28 40.59 -24.12
CA LYS A 89 -5.41 40.15 -25.21
C LYS A 89 -6.31 39.96 -26.42
N VAL A 90 -6.45 41.03 -27.21
CA VAL A 90 -7.01 40.97 -28.57
C VAL A 90 -6.20 39.90 -29.29
N ARG A 91 -6.79 38.72 -29.46
CA ARG A 91 -6.21 37.67 -30.30
C ARG A 91 -6.19 38.23 -31.72
N ARG A 92 -5.12 38.93 -32.08
CA ARG A 92 -4.80 39.22 -33.47
C ARG A 92 -4.63 37.86 -34.12
N SER A 93 -5.66 37.39 -34.80
CA SER A 93 -5.54 36.20 -35.64
C SER A 93 -4.46 36.52 -36.65
N TYR A 94 -3.34 35.82 -36.55
CA TYR A 94 -2.23 35.94 -37.46
C TYR A 94 -2.68 35.46 -38.83
N ARG A 95 -3.32 36.34 -39.62
CA ARG A 95 -3.59 36.15 -41.05
C ARG A 95 -2.28 36.25 -41.87
N ILE A 96 -1.21 35.66 -41.37
CA ILE A 96 0.12 35.69 -42.01
C ILE A 96 0.17 34.73 -43.20
N TRP A 97 -0.70 33.72 -43.24
CA TRP A 97 -0.77 32.75 -44.35
C TRP A 97 -1.28 33.32 -45.68
N LYS A 98 -1.76 34.57 -45.73
CA LYS A 98 -2.24 35.20 -46.98
C LYS A 98 -1.16 35.99 -47.75
N ILE A 99 0.08 36.05 -47.26
CA ILE A 99 1.16 36.84 -47.90
C ILE A 99 2.05 35.99 -48.82
N PHE A 100 1.97 34.66 -48.76
CA PHE A 100 2.78 33.75 -49.60
C PHE A 100 1.98 33.07 -50.73
N ARG A 101 1.12 33.80 -51.44
CA ARG A 101 0.50 33.34 -52.70
C ARG A 101 0.94 34.20 -53.86
#